data_AF-A0A5B0RTU4-F1
#
_entry.id   AF-A0A5B0RTU4-F1
#
_cell.length_a   1.000
_cell.length_b   1.000
_cell.length_c   1.000
_cell.angle_alpha   90.00
_cell.angle_beta   90.00
_cell.angle_gamma   90.00
#
_symmetry.space_group_name_H-M   'P 1'
#
loop_
_entity.id
_entity.type
_entity.pdbx_description
1 polymer ?
#
loop_
_entity_poly.entity_id
_entity_poly.type
_entity_poly.pdbx_seq_one_letter_code
_entity_poly.pdbx_strand_id
1 'polypeptide(L)'
;MILLCSNLVIANWDPATGHLHDYRPSQNWMNEHKDGSKCYKAIQVAECAQNTRLAYPNVQLFATFNVDHSDDNYHGCPYGTCCAYTDLPSPSDMEADFTNYHSFFWHGLGGISGPGTNPIANPQTGAFGWESSDGKFHEGKPDVSQEQKNHDSNYPGFKLPPAWSNVEYPNQSSPAQPKCGQADGDNLDPGQVHGSYGNYEPAPASSYKAPPTHLA
;
A
#
# COMPACT_ATOMS: atom_id res chain seq x y z
N MET A 1 -7.57 17.08 -24.44
CA MET A 1 -6.21 16.58 -24.19
C MET A 1 -5.73 17.20 -22.90
N ILE A 2 -6.04 16.57 -21.76
CA ILE A 2 -5.56 17.03 -20.46
C ILE A 2 -4.13 16.54 -20.35
N LEU A 3 -3.19 17.47 -20.48
CA LEU A 3 -1.79 17.23 -20.17
C LEU A 3 -1.71 17.05 -18.65
N LEU A 4 -1.64 15.80 -18.19
CA LEU A 4 -1.22 15.51 -16.83
C LEU A 4 0.24 15.96 -16.71
N CYS A 5 0.46 17.11 -16.10
CA CYS A 5 1.79 17.50 -15.65
C CYS A 5 2.23 16.48 -14.60
N SER A 6 2.96 15.44 -15.03
CA SER A 6 3.70 14.55 -14.16
C SER A 6 4.75 15.38 -13.43
N ASN A 7 4.43 15.86 -12.23
CA ASN A 7 5.48 16.02 -11.23
C ASN A 7 6.18 14.67 -11.20
N LEU A 8 7.49 14.62 -11.45
CA LEU A 8 8.27 13.40 -11.26
C LEU A 8 8.11 13.01 -9.79
N VAL A 9 7.17 12.13 -9.52
CA VAL A 9 7.11 11.38 -8.28
C VAL A 9 8.32 10.48 -8.37
N ILE A 10 9.35 10.79 -7.58
CA ILE A 10 10.45 9.86 -7.38
C ILE A 10 9.83 8.72 -6.56
N ALA A 11 9.40 7.68 -7.26
CA ALA A 11 8.91 6.44 -6.70
C ALA A 11 9.93 5.37 -7.02
N ASN A 12 10.53 4.75 -6.00
CA ASN A 12 11.43 3.62 -6.20
C ASN A 12 10.62 2.33 -6.06
N TRP A 13 10.81 1.41 -7.01
CA TRP A 13 10.21 0.09 -6.95
C TRP A 13 10.90 -0.75 -5.87
N ASP A 14 10.44 -0.57 -4.64
CA ASP A 14 10.91 -1.21 -3.43
C ASP A 14 9.66 -1.63 -2.64
N PRO A 15 9.14 -2.85 -2.89
CA PRO A 15 7.89 -3.30 -2.29
C PRO A 15 7.95 -3.37 -0.76
N ALA A 16 6.82 -3.06 -0.12
CA ALA A 16 6.63 -3.22 1.30
C ALA A 16 6.92 -4.68 1.71
N THR A 17 7.71 -4.80 2.77
CA THR A 17 8.08 -6.09 3.35
C THR A 17 7.01 -6.67 4.26
N GLY A 18 6.08 -5.83 4.73
CA GLY A 18 4.91 -6.25 5.47
C GLY A 18 3.72 -5.31 5.32
N HIS A 19 2.54 -5.78 5.69
CA HIS A 19 1.27 -5.06 5.59
C HIS A 19 0.35 -5.34 6.78
N LEU A 20 -0.59 -4.42 7.01
CA LEU A 20 -1.78 -4.61 7.80
C LEU A 20 -2.95 -3.97 7.08
N HIS A 21 -3.85 -4.80 6.56
CA HIS A 21 -5.12 -4.31 6.02
C HIS A 21 -6.04 -3.87 7.13
N ASP A 22 -6.86 -2.85 6.87
CA ASP A 22 -7.95 -2.45 7.76
C ASP A 22 -7.44 -1.92 9.10
N TYR A 23 -6.21 -1.40 9.13
CA TYR A 23 -5.59 -0.75 10.27
C TYR A 23 -4.88 0.53 9.85
N ARG A 24 -4.85 1.47 10.79
CA ARG A 24 -4.05 2.70 10.75
C ARG A 24 -3.53 3.03 12.14
N PRO A 25 -2.49 3.86 12.28
CA PRO A 25 -2.17 4.48 13.56
C PRO A 25 -3.31 5.40 14.01
N SER A 26 -3.40 5.64 15.30
CA SER A 26 -4.39 6.57 15.86
C SER A 26 -4.30 7.96 15.22
N GLN A 27 -5.41 8.68 15.20
CA GLN A 27 -5.43 10.05 14.67
C GLN A 27 -4.43 10.97 15.38
N ASN A 28 -4.19 10.76 16.67
CA ASN A 28 -3.18 11.50 17.44
C ASN A 28 -1.78 11.22 16.90
N TRP A 29 -1.43 9.95 16.74
CA TRP A 29 -0.14 9.55 16.16
C TRP A 29 0.09 10.19 14.78
N MET A 30 -0.92 10.09 13.90
CA MET A 30 -0.81 10.67 12.55
C MET A 30 -0.66 12.20 12.56
N ASN A 31 -1.30 12.89 13.51
CA ASN A 31 -1.17 14.34 13.65
C ASN A 31 0.22 14.72 14.17
N GLU A 32 0.76 13.99 15.13
CA GLU A 32 2.09 14.22 15.72
C GLU A 32 3.21 14.00 14.69
N HIS A 33 3.05 13.03 13.78
CA HIS A 33 4.07 12.66 12.79
C HIS A 33 3.82 13.30 11.40
N LYS A 34 2.86 14.23 11.29
CA LYS A 34 2.46 14.84 10.02
C LYS A 34 3.63 15.55 9.33
N ASP A 35 4.48 16.25 10.08
CA ASP A 35 5.60 17.03 9.52
C ASP A 35 6.72 16.13 8.95
N GLY A 36 6.82 14.89 9.44
CA GLY A 36 7.72 13.84 8.92
C GLY A 36 7.10 13.01 7.80
N SER A 37 5.90 13.37 7.32
CA SER A 37 5.17 12.60 6.32
C SER A 37 5.09 13.30 4.96
N LYS A 38 4.98 12.50 3.89
CA LYS A 38 4.59 13.01 2.56
C LYS A 38 3.41 12.21 2.02
N CYS A 39 2.36 12.93 1.62
CA CYS A 39 1.12 12.34 1.15
C CYS A 39 0.90 12.58 -0.36
N TYR A 40 0.39 11.56 -1.03
CA TYR A 40 0.13 11.52 -2.47
C TYR A 40 -1.30 11.01 -2.68
N LYS A 41 -2.10 11.69 -3.49
CA LYS A 41 -3.52 11.39 -3.74
C LYS A 41 -3.72 10.73 -5.10
N ALA A 42 -4.88 10.11 -5.29
CA ALA A 42 -5.26 9.40 -6.51
C ALA A 42 -4.26 8.28 -6.88
N ILE A 43 -3.76 7.60 -5.84
CA ILE A 43 -2.79 6.52 -5.93
C ILE A 43 -3.53 5.20 -5.66
N GLN A 44 -3.17 4.12 -6.36
CA GLN A 44 -3.69 2.78 -6.04
C GLN A 44 -3.11 2.28 -4.72
N VAL A 45 -3.86 1.48 -3.97
CA VAL A 45 -3.31 0.81 -2.77
C VAL A 45 -2.10 -0.05 -3.14
N ALA A 46 -2.11 -0.68 -4.31
CA ALA A 46 -0.99 -1.43 -4.86
C ALA A 46 0.23 -0.52 -5.09
N GLU A 47 0.05 0.66 -5.68
CA GLU A 47 1.15 1.62 -5.89
C GLU A 47 1.70 2.17 -4.57
N CYS A 48 0.87 2.30 -3.53
CA CYS A 48 1.34 2.67 -2.18
C CYS A 48 2.20 1.55 -1.55
N ALA A 49 1.81 0.28 -1.76
CA ALA A 49 2.49 -0.87 -1.21
C ALA A 49 3.76 -1.28 -1.98
N GLN A 50 3.81 -1.03 -3.29
CA GLN A 50 4.90 -1.52 -4.15
C GLN A 50 6.08 -0.53 -4.25
N ASN A 51 5.86 0.74 -3.89
CA ASN A 51 6.85 1.80 -4.11
C ASN A 51 7.17 2.58 -2.82
N THR A 52 8.43 2.99 -2.66
CA THR A 52 8.82 4.02 -1.69
C THR A 52 8.77 5.41 -2.32
N ARG A 53 8.40 6.41 -1.51
CA ARG A 53 8.22 7.82 -1.95
C ARG A 53 9.11 8.80 -1.18
N LEU A 54 9.81 8.31 -0.17
CA LEU A 54 10.83 9.06 0.55
C LEU A 54 12.22 8.52 0.16
N ALA A 55 13.24 9.33 0.40
CA ALA A 55 14.62 9.04 0.04
C ALA A 55 15.56 9.70 1.05
N TYR A 56 16.82 9.27 1.08
CA TYR A 56 17.85 9.81 1.97
C TYR A 56 17.85 11.36 1.99
N PRO A 57 17.96 12.00 3.17
CA PRO A 57 18.17 11.42 4.51
C PRO A 57 16.89 10.92 5.20
N ASN A 58 15.73 11.07 4.56
CA ASN A 58 14.42 10.77 5.12
C ASN A 58 13.93 9.42 4.58
N VAL A 59 14.41 8.31 5.14
CA VAL A 59 14.07 6.97 4.66
C VAL A 59 12.63 6.60 5.05
N GLN A 60 11.89 5.99 4.12
CA GLN A 60 10.53 5.51 4.38
C GLN A 60 10.57 4.23 5.21
N LEU A 61 9.91 4.24 6.36
CA LEU A 61 9.77 3.05 7.21
C LEU A 61 8.37 2.46 7.16
N PHE A 62 7.40 3.33 6.90
CA PHE A 62 5.98 3.06 7.08
C PHE A 62 5.15 3.90 6.10
N ALA A 63 3.99 3.39 5.71
CA ALA A 63 2.98 4.17 4.99
C ALA A 63 1.57 3.82 5.45
N THR A 64 0.69 4.82 5.46
CA THR A 64 -0.76 4.63 5.53
C THR A 64 -1.38 4.86 4.16
N PHE A 65 -2.47 4.18 3.90
CA PHE A 65 -3.31 4.38 2.74
C PHE A 65 -4.73 4.64 3.21
N ASN A 66 -5.24 5.85 2.96
CA ASN A 66 -6.63 6.23 3.20
C ASN A 66 -7.43 6.06 1.92
N VAL A 67 -8.44 5.21 1.93
CA VAL A 67 -9.26 4.87 0.76
C VAL A 67 -10.19 6.04 0.38
N ASP A 68 -10.26 6.33 -0.92
CA ASP A 68 -11.29 7.19 -1.51
C ASP A 68 -12.36 6.31 -2.16
N HIS A 69 -13.46 6.10 -1.45
CA HIS A 69 -14.57 5.26 -1.91
C HIS A 69 -15.33 5.83 -3.13
N SER A 70 -15.03 7.06 -3.57
CA SER A 70 -15.60 7.57 -4.83
C SER A 70 -15.03 6.86 -6.06
N ASP A 71 -13.89 6.16 -5.90
CA ASP A 71 -13.14 5.49 -6.96
C ASP A 71 -13.18 3.94 -6.86
N ASP A 72 -14.06 3.38 -6.04
CA ASP A 72 -14.12 1.92 -5.79
C ASP A 72 -14.48 1.08 -7.04
N ASN A 73 -15.02 1.69 -8.09
CA ASN A 73 -15.40 1.00 -9.33
C ASN A 73 -14.37 1.13 -10.46
N TYR A 74 -13.18 1.71 -10.20
CA TYR A 74 -12.09 1.77 -11.17
C TYR A 74 -11.21 0.54 -11.13
N HIS A 75 -10.62 0.18 -12.28
CA HIS A 75 -9.62 -0.88 -12.33
C HIS A 75 -8.40 -0.55 -11.45
N GLY A 76 -7.95 -1.52 -10.66
CA GLY A 76 -6.83 -1.34 -9.73
C GLY A 76 -7.18 -0.68 -8.41
N CYS A 77 -8.47 -0.47 -8.13
CA CYS A 77 -8.95 -0.01 -6.83
C CYS A 77 -8.44 -0.94 -5.70
N PRO A 78 -8.47 -0.47 -4.44
CA PRO A 78 -8.82 0.88 -3.99
C PRO A 78 -7.85 1.97 -4.46
N TYR A 79 -8.40 3.15 -4.76
CA TYR A 79 -7.64 4.40 -4.92
C TYR A 79 -7.76 5.24 -3.66
N GLY A 80 -6.82 6.15 -3.45
CA GLY A 80 -6.82 6.95 -2.23
C GLY A 80 -5.60 7.83 -2.03
N THR A 81 -5.34 8.13 -0.76
CA THR A 81 -4.20 8.92 -0.31
C THR A 81 -3.17 8.02 0.37
N CYS A 82 -1.98 7.90 -0.21
CA CYS A 82 -0.83 7.24 0.39
C CYS A 82 0.02 8.27 1.13
N CYS A 83 0.20 8.12 2.44
CA CYS A 83 1.10 8.94 3.25
C CYS A 83 2.28 8.10 3.71
N ALA A 84 3.49 8.47 3.29
CA ALA A 84 4.73 7.83 3.70
C ALA A 84 5.35 8.56 4.90
N TYR A 85 5.92 7.80 5.84
CA TYR A 85 6.47 8.28 7.10
C TYR A 85 7.92 7.82 7.28
N THR A 86 8.71 8.68 7.93
CA THR A 86 10.07 8.37 8.40
C THR A 86 10.11 7.70 9.78
N ASP A 87 8.95 7.61 10.44
CA ASP A 87 8.78 7.06 11.77
C ASP A 87 7.90 5.80 11.71
N LEU A 88 8.16 4.88 12.64
CA LEU A 88 7.44 3.61 12.76
C LEU A 88 6.45 3.71 13.94
N PRO A 89 5.13 3.51 13.74
CA PRO A 89 4.19 3.41 14.85
C PRO A 89 4.49 2.18 15.70
N SER A 90 4.10 2.19 16.97
CA SER A 90 4.09 0.99 17.80
C SER A 90 2.85 0.13 17.50
N PRO A 91 2.85 -1.17 17.83
CA PRO A 91 1.64 -2.00 17.68
C PRO A 91 0.43 -1.42 18.44
N SER A 92 0.65 -0.81 19.60
CA SER A 92 -0.40 -0.18 20.41
C SER A 92 -0.97 1.12 19.83
N ASP A 93 -0.27 1.73 18.87
CA ASP A 93 -0.79 2.90 18.17
C ASP A 93 -1.82 2.52 17.11
N MET A 94 -1.91 1.24 16.74
CA MET A 94 -2.76 0.77 15.65
C MET A 94 -4.21 0.56 16.10
N GLU A 95 -5.14 1.07 15.31
CA GLU A 95 -6.58 0.92 15.46
C GLU A 95 -7.19 0.37 14.16
N ALA A 96 -8.19 -0.49 14.31
CA ALA A 96 -8.94 -1.01 13.18
C ALA A 96 -9.75 0.10 12.51
N ASP A 97 -9.69 0.14 11.18
CA ASP A 97 -10.50 1.02 10.34
C ASP A 97 -10.87 0.27 9.04
N PHE A 98 -11.86 -0.62 9.19
CA PHE A 98 -12.24 -1.59 8.17
C PHE A 98 -12.66 -0.92 6.86
N THR A 99 -12.06 -1.36 5.76
CA THR A 99 -12.21 -0.87 4.39
C THR A 99 -11.75 0.55 4.11
N ASN A 100 -11.43 1.36 5.13
CA ASN A 100 -11.08 2.76 4.94
C ASN A 100 -9.57 3.01 4.98
N TYR A 101 -8.81 2.16 5.70
CA TYR A 101 -7.36 2.31 5.80
C TYR A 101 -6.58 1.01 5.66
N HIS A 102 -5.38 1.12 5.10
CA HIS A 102 -4.38 0.05 5.10
C HIS A 102 -3.02 0.62 5.47
N SER A 103 -2.15 -0.24 6.00
CA SER A 103 -0.83 0.14 6.51
C SER A 103 0.25 -0.77 5.91
N PHE A 104 1.39 -0.20 5.56
CA PHE A 104 2.51 -0.88 4.89
C PHE A 104 3.83 -0.59 5.59
N PHE A 105 4.71 -1.59 5.65
CA PHE A 105 5.94 -1.58 6.43
C PHE A 105 7.14 -1.99 5.58
N TRP A 106 8.23 -1.25 5.69
CA TRP A 106 9.49 -1.55 5.02
C TRP A 106 10.50 -2.19 5.97
N HIS A 107 11.54 -2.78 5.39
CA HIS A 107 12.71 -3.32 6.11
C HIS A 107 12.41 -4.40 7.17
N GLY A 108 11.29 -5.10 7.05
CA GLY A 108 10.86 -6.14 8.00
C GLY A 108 10.46 -5.58 9.37
N LEU A 109 10.03 -4.31 9.42
CA LEU A 109 9.77 -3.62 10.67
C LEU A 109 8.42 -3.96 11.32
N GLY A 110 7.47 -4.51 10.57
CA GLY A 110 6.16 -4.86 11.09
C GLY A 110 5.24 -5.45 10.04
N GLY A 111 4.00 -5.71 10.46
CA GLY A 111 2.95 -6.29 9.64
C GLY A 111 3.16 -7.75 9.25
N ILE A 112 2.19 -8.27 8.53
CA ILE A 112 2.24 -9.61 7.95
C ILE A 112 3.10 -9.58 6.69
N SER A 113 3.89 -10.62 6.45
CA SER A 113 4.90 -10.62 5.38
C SER A 113 4.33 -10.36 3.98
N GLY A 114 5.04 -9.53 3.21
CA GLY A 114 4.72 -9.15 1.84
C GLY A 114 3.92 -7.86 1.73
N PRO A 115 3.73 -7.35 0.49
CA PRO A 115 3.08 -6.06 0.26
C PRO A 115 1.58 -6.07 0.53
N GLY A 116 0.95 -7.25 0.59
CA GLY A 116 -0.48 -7.36 0.85
C GLY A 116 -1.32 -6.67 -0.21
N THR A 117 -0.94 -6.77 -1.49
CA THR A 117 -1.71 -6.25 -2.61
C THR A 117 -1.45 -7.10 -3.84
N ASN A 118 -2.33 -7.01 -4.83
CA ASN A 118 -2.01 -7.40 -6.18
C ASN A 118 -0.93 -6.46 -6.77
N PRO A 119 -0.33 -6.78 -7.93
CA PRO A 119 0.47 -5.81 -8.68
C PRO A 119 -0.33 -4.56 -9.04
N ILE A 120 0.39 -3.47 -9.33
CA ILE A 120 -0.21 -2.23 -9.84
C ILE A 120 -0.98 -2.56 -11.13
N ALA A 121 -2.19 -2.03 -11.27
CA ALA A 121 -3.03 -2.32 -12.42
C ALA A 121 -3.16 -1.12 -13.35
N ASN A 122 -3.34 -1.36 -14.65
CA ASN A 122 -3.71 -0.32 -15.58
C ASN A 122 -5.13 0.20 -15.25
N PRO A 123 -5.35 1.51 -15.05
CA PRO A 123 -6.65 2.08 -14.68
C PRO A 123 -7.75 1.91 -15.74
N GLN A 124 -7.40 1.64 -16.99
CA GLN A 124 -8.34 1.42 -18.09
C GLN A 124 -8.69 -0.05 -18.33
N THR A 125 -7.78 -0.99 -18.05
CA THR A 125 -7.94 -2.40 -18.44
C THR A 125 -7.84 -3.38 -17.27
N GLY A 126 -7.37 -2.93 -16.11
CA GLY A 126 -7.00 -3.77 -14.98
C GLY A 126 -5.73 -4.60 -15.19
N ALA A 127 -5.09 -4.53 -16.36
CA ALA A 127 -3.89 -5.32 -16.64
C ALA A 127 -2.80 -5.05 -15.60
N PHE A 128 -2.26 -6.11 -15.01
CA PHE A 128 -1.18 -5.98 -14.06
C PHE A 128 0.10 -5.49 -14.71
N GLY A 129 0.88 -4.77 -13.93
CA GLY A 129 2.14 -4.18 -14.31
C GLY A 129 2.96 -3.80 -13.08
N TRP A 130 3.96 -2.99 -13.33
CA TRP A 130 4.84 -2.43 -12.30
C TRP A 130 5.24 -1.01 -12.68
N GLU A 131 5.75 -0.27 -11.71
CA GLU A 131 6.35 1.03 -11.95
C GLU A 131 7.88 0.89 -11.89
N SER A 132 8.62 1.44 -12.85
CA SER A 132 10.08 1.56 -12.71
C SER A 132 10.45 2.71 -11.79
N SER A 133 11.69 2.75 -11.29
CA SER A 133 12.16 3.79 -10.35
C SER A 133 12.12 5.24 -10.87
N ASP A 134 11.72 5.45 -12.13
CA ASP A 134 11.44 6.75 -12.73
C ASP A 134 9.95 7.15 -12.67
N GLY A 135 9.11 6.35 -11.99
CA GLY A 135 7.68 6.57 -11.87
C GLY A 135 6.87 6.16 -13.11
N LYS A 136 7.46 5.41 -14.05
CA LYS A 136 6.78 4.97 -15.26
C LYS A 136 6.14 3.60 -15.09
N PHE A 137 4.84 3.51 -15.33
CA PHE A 137 4.10 2.25 -15.38
C PHE A 137 4.40 1.45 -16.66
N HIS A 138 4.57 0.14 -16.50
CA HIS A 138 4.72 -0.85 -17.57
C HIS A 138 3.77 -2.01 -17.33
N GLU A 139 2.94 -2.32 -18.32
CA GLU A 139 2.10 -3.52 -18.28
C GLU A 139 2.92 -4.79 -18.49
N GLY A 140 2.50 -5.87 -17.83
CA GLY A 140 3.05 -7.20 -18.03
C GLY A 140 3.88 -7.70 -16.85
N LYS A 141 4.70 -8.71 -17.13
CA LYS A 141 5.55 -9.33 -16.12
C LYS A 141 6.75 -8.42 -15.81
N PRO A 142 6.97 -8.04 -14.55
CA PRO A 142 8.13 -7.26 -14.19
C PRO A 142 9.43 -8.06 -14.32
N ASP A 143 10.52 -7.37 -14.69
CA ASP A 143 11.88 -7.88 -14.50
C ASP A 143 12.34 -7.59 -13.06
N VAL A 144 12.13 -8.55 -12.17
CA VAL A 144 12.47 -8.47 -10.75
C VAL A 144 13.97 -8.28 -10.46
N SER A 145 14.84 -8.43 -11.47
CA SER A 145 16.25 -8.05 -11.30
C SER A 145 16.47 -6.54 -11.16
N GLN A 146 15.49 -5.74 -11.57
CA GLN A 146 15.49 -4.27 -11.47
C GLN A 146 14.82 -3.76 -10.18
N GLU A 147 14.25 -4.64 -9.36
CA GLU A 147 13.62 -4.29 -8.08
C GLU A 147 14.68 -3.78 -7.10
N GLN A 148 14.41 -2.62 -6.49
CA GLN A 148 15.33 -1.93 -5.59
C GLN A 148 15.09 -2.32 -4.13
N LYS A 149 15.01 -3.63 -3.87
CA LYS A 149 14.66 -4.15 -2.55
C LYS A 149 15.60 -3.64 -1.45
N ASN A 150 15.02 -2.98 -0.45
CA ASN A 150 15.75 -2.40 0.68
C ASN A 150 16.93 -1.50 0.25
N HIS A 151 16.80 -0.77 -0.87
CA HIS A 151 17.90 0.03 -1.39
C HIS A 151 18.45 1.04 -0.37
N ASP A 152 17.56 1.56 0.48
CA ASP A 152 17.86 2.49 1.57
C ASP A 152 18.81 1.91 2.63
N SER A 153 18.90 0.58 2.77
CA SER A 153 19.79 -0.07 3.74
C SER A 153 21.27 0.16 3.46
N ASN A 154 21.61 0.66 2.27
CA ASN A 154 22.98 0.96 1.87
C ASN A 154 23.40 2.40 2.21
N TYR A 155 22.51 3.23 2.76
CA TYR A 155 22.82 4.63 3.03
C TYR A 155 23.79 4.81 4.21
N PRO A 156 24.85 5.63 4.06
CA PRO A 156 25.85 5.82 5.11
C PRO A 156 25.22 6.38 6.39
N GLY A 157 25.43 5.69 7.52
CA GLY A 157 24.99 6.14 8.84
C GLY A 157 23.49 5.93 9.12
N PHE A 158 22.72 5.44 8.15
CA PHE A 158 21.34 5.06 8.38
C PHE A 158 21.25 3.85 9.31
N LYS A 159 20.34 3.90 10.27
CA LYS A 159 20.06 2.81 11.21
C LYS A 159 18.56 2.62 11.29
N LEU A 160 18.14 1.37 11.14
CA LEU A 160 16.74 0.99 11.31
C LEU A 160 16.33 1.06 12.78
N PRO A 161 15.09 1.46 13.08
CA PRO A 161 14.52 1.25 14.41
C PRO A 161 14.35 -0.26 14.68
N PRO A 162 14.11 -0.66 15.94
CA PRO A 162 13.73 -2.04 16.23
C PRO A 162 12.43 -2.41 15.51
N ALA A 163 12.42 -3.59 14.89
CA ALA A 163 11.21 -4.18 14.35
C ALA A 163 10.22 -4.50 15.48
N TRP A 164 8.93 -4.56 15.14
CA TRP A 164 7.90 -5.06 16.03
C TRP A 164 8.22 -6.48 16.50
N SER A 165 7.91 -6.76 17.76
CA SER A 165 8.12 -8.07 18.37
C SER A 165 6.90 -8.46 19.19
N ASN A 166 6.62 -9.77 19.25
CA ASN A 166 5.51 -10.34 20.02
C ASN A 166 4.12 -9.77 19.65
N VAL A 167 3.87 -9.52 18.36
CA VAL A 167 2.56 -9.07 17.86
C VAL A 167 1.80 -10.26 17.30
N GLU A 168 0.56 -10.45 17.72
CA GLU A 168 -0.35 -11.41 17.11
C GLU A 168 -1.14 -10.74 15.99
N TYR A 169 -0.84 -11.13 14.75
CA TYR A 169 -1.53 -10.58 13.59
C TYR A 169 -2.88 -11.30 13.35
N PRO A 170 -3.91 -10.57 12.88
CA PRO A 170 -5.18 -11.17 12.49
C PRO A 170 -5.01 -12.25 11.42
N ASN A 171 -5.85 -13.28 11.48
CA ASN A 171 -5.79 -14.42 10.56
C ASN A 171 -6.01 -13.98 9.10
N GLN A 172 -5.10 -14.39 8.20
CA GLN A 172 -5.01 -14.01 6.79
C GLN A 172 -6.08 -14.63 5.87
N SER A 173 -7.30 -14.89 6.35
CA SER A 173 -8.33 -15.43 5.45
C SER A 173 -8.81 -14.42 4.40
N SER A 174 -8.41 -13.15 4.50
CA SER A 174 -8.79 -12.09 3.57
C SER A 174 -8.00 -12.19 2.25
N PRO A 175 -8.62 -11.79 1.13
CA PRO A 175 -7.92 -11.65 -0.15
C PRO A 175 -6.69 -10.73 -0.05
N ALA A 176 -5.69 -10.99 -0.89
CA ALA A 176 -4.48 -10.16 -0.93
C ALA A 176 -4.78 -8.71 -1.32
N GLN A 177 -5.73 -8.49 -2.25
CA GLN A 177 -6.18 -7.15 -2.61
C GLN A 177 -7.25 -6.67 -1.64
N PRO A 178 -7.07 -5.49 -1.00
CA PRO A 178 -8.11 -4.87 -0.20
C PRO A 178 -9.42 -4.68 -0.98
N LYS A 179 -10.54 -4.72 -0.25
CA LYS A 179 -11.88 -4.57 -0.83
C LYS A 179 -12.04 -3.17 -1.44
N CYS A 180 -12.55 -3.09 -2.67
CA CYS A 180 -13.01 -1.85 -3.27
C CYS A 180 -14.47 -1.62 -2.90
N GLY A 181 -14.72 -1.10 -1.72
CA GLY A 181 -16.09 -0.91 -1.24
C GLY A 181 -16.14 -0.71 0.26
N GLN A 182 -17.17 0.01 0.71
CA GLN A 182 -17.42 0.25 2.12
C GLN A 182 -17.69 -1.05 2.90
N ALA A 183 -17.51 -1.03 4.22
CA ALA A 183 -17.68 -2.16 5.13
C ALA A 183 -18.93 -3.02 4.84
N ASP A 184 -20.11 -2.41 4.81
CA ASP A 184 -21.40 -3.09 4.64
C ASP A 184 -21.84 -3.25 3.16
N GLY A 185 -21.00 -2.82 2.21
CA GLY A 185 -21.30 -2.81 0.78
C GLY A 185 -20.79 -4.04 0.01
N ASP A 186 -21.06 -4.04 -1.29
CA ASP A 186 -20.44 -5.01 -2.22
C ASP A 186 -18.95 -4.71 -2.43
N ASN A 187 -18.21 -5.66 -3.00
CA ASN A 187 -16.91 -5.38 -3.58
C ASN A 187 -17.15 -4.91 -5.02
N LEU A 188 -16.82 -3.65 -5.30
CA LEU A 188 -17.07 -2.96 -6.56
C LEU A 188 -15.91 -3.06 -7.55
N ASP A 189 -14.84 -3.79 -7.18
CA ASP A 189 -13.70 -4.04 -8.04
C ASP A 189 -14.17 -4.61 -9.40
N PRO A 190 -13.93 -3.91 -10.51
CA PRO A 190 -14.38 -4.36 -11.83
C PRO A 190 -13.52 -5.53 -12.38
N GLY A 191 -12.46 -5.93 -11.68
CA GLY A 191 -11.52 -6.96 -12.14
C GLY A 191 -10.70 -6.49 -13.33
N GLN A 192 -10.42 -7.40 -14.26
CA GLN A 192 -9.68 -7.10 -15.49
C GLN A 192 -10.54 -7.27 -16.74
N VAL A 193 -10.26 -6.44 -17.75
CA VAL A 193 -10.77 -6.66 -19.09
C VAL A 193 -10.24 -8.00 -19.61
N HIS A 194 -11.09 -8.75 -20.32
CA HIS A 194 -10.71 -10.05 -20.86
C HIS A 194 -9.46 -9.96 -21.76
N GLY A 195 -8.48 -10.84 -21.51
CA GLY A 195 -7.21 -10.89 -22.25
C GLY A 195 -6.11 -9.97 -21.70
N SER A 196 -6.41 -9.15 -20.68
CA SER A 196 -5.40 -8.41 -19.93
C SER A 196 -4.43 -9.32 -19.18
N TYR A 197 -3.19 -8.85 -18.99
CA TYR A 197 -2.20 -9.58 -18.23
C TYR A 197 -2.59 -9.67 -16.74
N GLY A 198 -2.57 -10.88 -16.18
CA GLY A 198 -2.88 -11.15 -14.76
C GLY A 198 -4.03 -12.13 -14.56
N ASN A 199 -5.05 -12.10 -15.43
CA ASN A 199 -6.29 -12.86 -15.32
C ASN A 199 -6.94 -12.78 -13.92
N TYR A 200 -6.95 -11.58 -13.33
CA TYR A 200 -7.47 -11.37 -11.99
C TYR A 200 -9.00 -11.25 -11.99
N GLU A 201 -9.62 -11.99 -11.06
CA GLU A 201 -11.03 -11.90 -10.73
C GLU A 201 -11.18 -11.45 -9.27
N PRO A 202 -12.03 -10.45 -8.99
CA PRO A 202 -12.20 -9.91 -7.67
C PRO A 202 -12.93 -10.90 -6.75
N ALA A 203 -12.47 -10.95 -5.49
CA ALA A 203 -13.14 -11.75 -4.48
C ALA A 203 -14.50 -11.13 -4.11
N PRO A 204 -15.53 -11.93 -3.76
CA PRO A 204 -16.80 -11.39 -3.29
C PRO A 204 -16.65 -10.70 -1.93
N ALA A 205 -17.53 -9.75 -1.63
CA ALA A 205 -17.55 -9.01 -0.36
C ALA A 205 -17.51 -9.90 0.89
N SER A 206 -18.12 -11.09 0.83
CA SER A 206 -18.13 -12.09 1.91
C SER A 206 -16.76 -12.67 2.27
N SER A 207 -15.73 -12.44 1.46
CA SER A 207 -14.36 -12.86 1.72
C SER A 207 -13.63 -11.91 2.69
N TYR A 208 -14.15 -10.71 2.90
CA TYR A 208 -13.55 -9.68 3.73
C TYR A 208 -14.23 -9.63 5.10
N LYS A 209 -13.44 -9.53 6.16
CA LYS A 209 -13.93 -9.52 7.54
C LYS A 209 -13.30 -8.37 8.30
N ALA A 210 -14.10 -7.66 9.07
CA ALA A 210 -13.60 -6.64 9.98
C ALA A 210 -12.57 -7.26 10.94
N PRO A 211 -11.41 -6.62 11.12
CA PRO A 211 -10.38 -7.14 12.00
C PRO A 211 -10.71 -6.80 13.47
N PRO A 212 -10.01 -7.41 14.45
CA PRO A 212 -10.11 -7.00 15.85
C PRO A 212 -9.78 -5.51 16.03
N THR A 213 -10.46 -4.82 16.96
CA THR A 213 -10.31 -3.37 17.15
C THR A 213 -8.87 -2.92 17.40
N HIS A 214 -8.07 -3.74 18.07
CA HIS A 214 -6.66 -3.52 18.34
C HIS A 214 -5.86 -4.76 18.02
N LEU A 215 -4.57 -4.58 17.72
CA LEU A 215 -3.61 -5.69 17.65
C LEU A 215 -3.41 -6.26 19.06
N ALA A 216 -3.27 -7.58 19.14
CA ALA A 216 -3.03 -8.30 20.40
C ALA A 216 -1.52 -8.50 20.65
#